data_AF-T0ZAM7-F1
#
_entry.id   AF-T0ZAM7-F1
#
_cell.length_a   1.000
_cell.length_b   1.000
_cell.length_c   1.000
_cell.angle_alpha   90.00
_cell.angle_beta   90.00
_cell.angle_gamma   90.00
#
_symmetry.space_group_name_H-M   'P 1'
#
loop_
_entity.id
_entity.type
_entity.pdbx_description
1 polymer ?
#
loop_
_entity_poly.entity_id
_entity_poly.type
_entity_poly.pdbx_seq_one_letter_code
_entity_poly.pdbx_strand_id
1 'polypeptide(L)'
;MSALRTEMMNLLSDRFHVVLDAHHHEVATAGQAEINIHFDELLPTADHVQDIRYVVKNVAHRHGKIASFMPKPIYGDNGSGMHTNQSLWSNGRNAFFDAADPYAEVSQTCRYYIGGLLAHARALCAITNPTTNSYRRLVPGYEAPVFIAWSKANRSANVRVPFYHRGRPAAKRLEYRTPDSAANIYLTEAALALAGLDGIRRKIEPPPPVDQDIYKLTPARRKELGVRELPGSLGEALDCLASDHEFLAPAFSDSVLETYREIKREEQLQLNLRPHPYEFYRYLDV
;
A
#
# COMPACT_ATOMS: atom_id res chain seq x y z
N MET A 1 -4.65 -6.98 -25.44
CA MET A 1 -4.46 -6.16 -24.21
C MET A 1 -3.36 -5.10 -24.33
N SER A 2 -2.25 -5.34 -25.05
CA SER A 2 -1.19 -4.32 -25.22
C SER A 2 -1.72 -3.00 -25.82
N ALA A 3 -2.45 -3.07 -26.95
CA ALA A 3 -3.01 -1.89 -27.61
C ALA A 3 -3.94 -1.03 -26.72
N LEU A 4 -4.72 -1.68 -25.84
CA LEU A 4 -5.63 -0.98 -24.94
C LEU A 4 -4.87 -0.16 -23.88
N ARG A 5 -3.80 -0.74 -23.30
CA ARG A 5 -2.96 -0.02 -22.34
C ARG A 5 -2.18 1.11 -23.01
N THR A 6 -1.70 0.90 -24.23
CA THR A 6 -1.04 1.96 -24.99
C THR A 6 -1.98 3.14 -25.25
N GLU A 7 -3.25 2.90 -25.59
CA GLU A 7 -4.24 3.98 -25.70
C GLU A 7 -4.43 4.72 -24.36
N MET A 8 -4.53 3.99 -23.25
CA MET A 8 -4.65 4.60 -21.91
C MET A 8 -3.44 5.48 -21.59
N MET A 9 -2.22 5.00 -21.85
CA MET A 9 -1.00 5.77 -21.64
C MET A 9 -0.93 7.02 -22.50
N ASN A 10 -1.26 6.91 -23.80
CA ASN A 10 -1.26 8.06 -24.70
C ASN A 10 -2.24 9.13 -24.23
N LEU A 11 -3.46 8.73 -23.80
CA LEU A 11 -4.43 9.68 -23.26
C LEU A 11 -3.96 10.34 -21.96
N LEU A 12 -3.36 9.57 -21.04
CA LEU A 12 -2.80 10.10 -19.80
C LEU A 12 -1.69 11.12 -20.06
N SER A 13 -0.76 10.79 -20.95
CA SER A 13 0.33 11.70 -21.35
C SER A 13 -0.19 12.94 -22.08
N ASP A 14 -0.99 12.76 -23.12
CA ASP A 14 -1.35 13.84 -24.04
C ASP A 14 -2.42 14.79 -23.50
N ARG A 15 -3.28 14.31 -22.59
CA ARG A 15 -4.46 15.06 -22.10
C ARG A 15 -4.41 15.40 -20.62
N PHE A 16 -3.71 14.60 -19.82
CA PHE A 16 -3.60 14.78 -18.37
C PHE A 16 -2.16 15.10 -17.94
N HIS A 17 -1.21 15.13 -18.88
CA HIS A 17 0.20 15.46 -18.65
C HIS A 17 0.88 14.58 -17.60
N VAL A 18 0.39 13.34 -17.44
CA VAL A 18 0.99 12.36 -16.54
C VAL A 18 2.27 11.83 -17.20
N VAL A 19 3.40 11.97 -16.51
CA VAL A 19 4.66 11.37 -16.94
C VAL A 19 4.65 9.88 -16.59
N LEU A 20 4.87 9.02 -17.57
CA LEU A 20 4.71 7.58 -17.46
C LEU A 20 6.06 6.87 -17.65
N ASP A 21 6.34 5.90 -16.79
CA ASP A 21 7.59 5.13 -16.84
C ASP A 21 7.43 3.82 -17.63
N ALA A 22 6.33 3.09 -17.43
CA ALA A 22 6.11 1.77 -18.03
C ALA A 22 4.65 1.32 -18.00
N HIS A 23 4.33 0.28 -18.77
CA HIS A 23 3.09 -0.49 -18.60
C HIS A 23 3.33 -1.96 -18.92
N HIS A 24 2.64 -2.87 -18.23
CA HIS A 24 2.73 -4.30 -18.51
C HIS A 24 1.47 -5.06 -18.09
N HIS A 25 1.41 -6.33 -18.49
CA HIS A 25 0.48 -7.27 -17.88
C HIS A 25 1.02 -7.66 -16.51
N GLU A 26 0.12 -7.85 -15.56
CA GLU A 26 0.44 -8.29 -14.21
C GLU A 26 0.15 -9.78 -14.02
N VAL A 27 0.43 -10.32 -12.83
CA VAL A 27 0.41 -11.76 -12.54
C VAL A 27 -0.98 -12.38 -12.74
N ALA A 28 -2.06 -11.71 -12.32
CA ALA A 28 -3.38 -12.34 -12.32
C ALA A 28 -3.95 -12.57 -13.73
N THR A 29 -4.61 -13.71 -13.89
CA THR A 29 -5.10 -14.24 -15.17
C THR A 29 -6.30 -13.48 -15.73
N ALA A 30 -7.04 -12.77 -14.88
CA ALA A 30 -8.23 -11.99 -15.24
C ALA A 30 -7.91 -10.61 -15.86
N GLY A 31 -6.83 -10.52 -16.65
CA GLY A 31 -6.45 -9.30 -17.36
C GLY A 31 -5.84 -8.21 -16.48
N GLN A 32 -5.19 -8.58 -15.38
CA GLN A 32 -4.52 -7.62 -14.49
C GLN A 32 -3.41 -6.87 -15.23
N ALA A 33 -3.28 -5.59 -14.94
CA ALA A 33 -2.33 -4.71 -15.61
C ALA A 33 -1.82 -3.64 -14.66
N GLU A 34 -0.62 -3.14 -14.97
CA GLU A 34 0.01 -2.02 -14.28
C GLU A 34 0.39 -0.94 -15.30
N ILE A 35 0.17 0.31 -14.91
CA ILE A 35 0.70 1.52 -15.56
C ILE A 35 1.50 2.26 -14.47
N ASN A 36 2.78 2.44 -14.72
CA ASN A 36 3.70 3.11 -13.81
C ASN A 36 3.82 4.58 -14.18
N ILE A 37 3.61 5.43 -13.19
CA ILE A 37 3.83 6.88 -13.29
C ILE A 37 5.20 7.24 -12.72
N HIS A 38 5.78 8.29 -13.27
CA HIS A 38 6.92 8.94 -12.66
C HIS A 38 6.50 9.51 -11.29
N PHE A 39 7.43 9.51 -10.34
CA PHE A 39 7.18 10.10 -9.03
C PHE A 39 7.10 11.63 -9.12
N ASP A 40 6.36 12.24 -8.21
CA ASP A 40 6.32 13.69 -8.01
C ASP A 40 6.14 13.99 -6.50
N GLU A 41 5.87 15.25 -6.15
CA GLU A 41 5.37 15.64 -4.83
C GLU A 41 4.03 14.97 -4.52
N LEU A 42 3.64 14.98 -3.24
CA LEU A 42 2.43 14.30 -2.73
C LEU A 42 1.18 14.69 -3.55
N LEU A 43 0.81 15.97 -3.54
CA LEU A 43 -0.45 16.40 -4.16
C LEU A 43 -0.53 16.12 -5.68
N PRO A 44 0.47 16.47 -6.51
CA PRO A 44 0.45 16.10 -7.94
C PRO A 44 0.36 14.59 -8.17
N THR A 45 1.06 13.77 -7.37
CA THR A 45 0.98 12.31 -7.46
C THR A 45 -0.44 11.81 -7.18
N ALA A 46 -1.08 12.34 -6.14
CA ALA A 46 -2.46 12.00 -5.80
C ALA A 46 -3.47 12.37 -6.90
N ASP A 47 -3.31 13.53 -7.53
CA ASP A 47 -4.13 13.95 -8.67
C ASP A 47 -3.95 13.02 -9.86
N HIS A 48 -2.71 12.66 -10.20
CA HIS A 48 -2.42 11.72 -11.27
C HIS A 48 -3.01 10.32 -11.02
N VAL A 49 -3.04 9.84 -9.77
CA VAL A 49 -3.70 8.57 -9.44
C VAL A 49 -5.20 8.63 -9.74
N GLN A 50 -5.85 9.77 -9.53
CA GLN A 50 -7.26 9.97 -9.86
C GLN A 50 -7.49 10.04 -11.37
N ASP A 51 -6.61 10.72 -12.10
CA ASP A 51 -6.63 10.77 -13.58
C ASP A 51 -6.48 9.37 -14.18
N ILE A 52 -5.55 8.56 -13.67
CA ILE A 52 -5.37 7.16 -14.10
C ILE A 52 -6.66 6.37 -13.90
N ARG A 53 -7.29 6.45 -12.72
CA ARG A 53 -8.54 5.75 -12.44
C ARG A 53 -9.64 6.17 -13.42
N TYR A 54 -9.73 7.46 -13.72
CA TYR A 54 -10.69 8.02 -14.66
C TYR A 54 -10.43 7.52 -16.09
N VAL A 55 -9.22 7.69 -16.62
CA VAL A 55 -8.86 7.29 -17.98
C VAL A 55 -9.01 5.79 -18.18
N VAL A 56 -8.46 4.98 -17.26
CA VAL A 56 -8.52 3.50 -17.37
C VAL A 56 -9.97 3.01 -17.42
N LYS A 57 -10.86 3.53 -16.56
CA LYS A 57 -12.27 3.13 -16.56
C LYS A 57 -13.00 3.55 -17.83
N ASN A 58 -12.78 4.78 -18.30
CA ASN A 58 -13.47 5.31 -19.49
C ASN A 58 -12.97 4.66 -20.79
N VAL A 59 -11.67 4.42 -20.92
CA VAL A 59 -11.12 3.70 -22.07
C VAL A 59 -11.58 2.25 -22.07
N ALA A 60 -11.59 1.57 -20.91
CA ALA A 60 -12.15 0.23 -20.83
C ALA A 60 -13.63 0.21 -21.28
N HIS A 61 -14.43 1.16 -20.80
CA HIS A 61 -15.84 1.29 -21.17
C HIS A 61 -16.05 1.50 -22.68
N ARG A 62 -15.27 2.39 -23.30
CA ARG A 62 -15.29 2.64 -24.77
C ARG A 62 -15.00 1.38 -25.59
N HIS A 63 -14.26 0.43 -25.01
CA HIS A 63 -13.94 -0.87 -25.63
C HIS A 63 -14.86 -2.00 -25.18
N GLY A 64 -16.02 -1.70 -24.58
CA GLY A 64 -16.99 -2.69 -24.11
C GLY A 64 -16.46 -3.55 -22.96
N LYS A 65 -15.57 -3.01 -22.13
CA LYS A 65 -14.95 -3.70 -20.98
C LYS A 65 -15.24 -2.94 -19.69
N ILE A 66 -15.04 -3.62 -18.56
CA ILE A 66 -15.10 -3.03 -17.23
C ILE A 66 -13.71 -3.15 -16.61
N ALA A 67 -13.13 -2.02 -16.21
CA ALA A 67 -11.92 -1.99 -15.40
C ALA A 67 -12.28 -1.78 -13.93
N SER A 68 -11.62 -2.51 -13.04
CA SER A 68 -11.82 -2.42 -11.60
C SER A 68 -10.47 -2.27 -10.90
N PHE A 69 -10.46 -1.40 -9.90
CA PHE A 69 -9.34 -1.19 -8.97
C PHE A 69 -9.58 -1.88 -7.62
N MET A 70 -10.59 -2.75 -7.57
CA MET A 70 -10.94 -3.54 -6.39
C MET A 70 -9.73 -4.39 -5.94
N PRO A 71 -9.42 -4.47 -4.63
CA PRO A 71 -8.21 -5.13 -4.15
C PRO A 71 -8.12 -6.62 -4.47
N LYS A 72 -9.24 -7.33 -4.40
CA LYS A 72 -9.32 -8.78 -4.64
C LYS A 72 -10.62 -9.12 -5.39
N PRO A 73 -10.64 -8.97 -6.72
CA PRO A 73 -11.81 -9.30 -7.52
C PRO A 73 -11.96 -10.83 -7.72
N ILE A 74 -10.85 -11.58 -7.73
CA ILE A 74 -10.82 -13.02 -8.01
C ILE A 74 -10.21 -13.77 -6.82
N TYR A 75 -10.92 -14.78 -6.32
CA TYR A 75 -10.38 -15.71 -5.32
C TYR A 75 -9.36 -16.66 -5.96
N GLY A 76 -8.29 -16.98 -5.25
CA GLY A 76 -7.27 -17.91 -5.75
C GLY A 76 -6.26 -17.32 -6.74
N ASP A 77 -6.36 -16.03 -7.06
CA ASP A 77 -5.45 -15.33 -7.99
C ASP A 77 -4.91 -14.04 -7.36
N ASN A 78 -3.92 -13.37 -7.95
CA ASN A 78 -3.32 -12.15 -7.40
C ASN A 78 -4.34 -11.01 -7.23
N GLY A 79 -4.13 -10.21 -6.18
CA GLY A 79 -4.89 -8.99 -5.93
C GLY A 79 -4.19 -7.74 -6.47
N SER A 80 -4.88 -6.60 -6.49
CA SER A 80 -4.34 -5.31 -6.91
C SER A 80 -3.94 -4.46 -5.70
N GLY A 81 -2.65 -4.15 -5.61
CA GLY A 81 -2.11 -3.20 -4.63
C GLY A 81 -1.98 -1.78 -5.18
N MET A 82 -1.51 -0.88 -4.33
CA MET A 82 -1.07 0.47 -4.69
C MET A 82 0.28 0.70 -3.99
N HIS A 83 1.34 0.09 -4.54
CA HIS A 83 2.68 0.19 -3.96
C HIS A 83 3.15 1.64 -3.95
N THR A 84 3.28 2.20 -2.76
CA THR A 84 3.55 3.64 -2.59
C THR A 84 5.03 3.84 -2.34
N ASN A 85 5.73 4.36 -3.35
CA ASN A 85 7.15 4.67 -3.26
C ASN A 85 7.35 6.05 -2.61
N GLN A 86 8.22 6.16 -1.61
CA GLN A 86 8.39 7.39 -0.83
C GLN A 86 9.87 7.76 -0.66
N SER A 87 10.15 9.06 -0.77
CA SER A 87 11.44 9.66 -0.46
C SER A 87 11.25 11.06 0.11
N LEU A 88 12.11 11.48 1.04
CA LEU A 88 12.13 12.85 1.54
C LEU A 88 13.28 13.63 0.93
N TRP A 89 12.99 14.87 0.52
CA TRP A 89 13.96 15.76 -0.09
C TRP A 89 14.08 17.05 0.71
N SER A 90 15.30 17.54 0.86
CA SER A 90 15.58 18.82 1.51
C SER A 90 16.74 19.49 0.77
N ASN A 91 16.56 20.75 0.38
CA ASN A 91 17.58 21.55 -0.33
C ASN A 91 18.17 20.81 -1.56
N GLY A 92 17.32 20.15 -2.35
CA GLY A 92 17.71 19.40 -3.55
C GLY A 92 18.46 18.09 -3.29
N ARG A 93 18.54 17.63 -2.02
CA ARG A 93 19.19 16.37 -1.66
C ARG A 93 18.16 15.37 -1.12
N ASN A 94 18.27 14.13 -1.56
CA ASN A 94 17.48 13.03 -1.05
C ASN A 94 17.96 12.66 0.36
N ALA A 95 17.14 12.95 1.37
CA ALA A 95 17.43 12.71 2.77
C ALA A 95 17.43 11.21 3.14
N PHE A 96 16.93 10.33 2.27
CA PHE A 96 16.93 8.89 2.52
C PHE A 96 18.22 8.18 2.10
N PHE A 97 19.08 8.84 1.33
CA PHE A 97 20.30 8.24 0.81
C PHE A 97 21.49 8.40 1.76
N ASP A 98 22.23 7.32 1.97
CA ASP A 98 23.55 7.35 2.62
C ASP A 98 24.46 6.30 1.97
N ALA A 99 25.52 6.73 1.30
CA ALA A 99 26.47 5.84 0.63
C ALA A 99 27.30 4.98 1.61
N ALA A 100 27.37 5.38 2.89
CA ALA A 100 28.11 4.66 3.91
C ALA A 100 27.33 3.48 4.50
N ASP A 101 26.00 3.43 4.35
CA ASP A 101 25.19 2.32 4.85
C ASP A 101 25.46 1.04 4.03
N PRO A 102 26.05 -0.01 4.62
CA PRO A 102 26.46 -1.21 3.89
C PRO A 102 25.27 -2.11 3.52
N TYR A 103 24.10 -1.89 4.14
CA TYR A 103 22.95 -2.76 3.95
C TYR A 103 22.17 -2.42 2.68
N ALA A 104 21.69 -1.18 2.56
CA ALA A 104 20.81 -0.73 1.48
C ALA A 104 21.06 0.72 1.03
N GLU A 105 22.15 1.34 1.45
CA GLU A 105 22.48 2.77 1.25
C GLU A 105 21.38 3.72 1.76
N VAL A 106 20.81 3.37 2.92
CA VAL A 106 19.75 4.16 3.57
C VAL A 106 20.31 4.95 4.75
N SER A 107 19.94 6.23 4.82
CA SER A 107 20.31 7.11 5.92
C SER A 107 19.60 6.74 7.22
N GLN A 108 20.09 7.28 8.35
CA GLN A 108 19.39 7.17 9.62
C GLN A 108 17.99 7.80 9.59
N THR A 109 17.80 8.88 8.82
CA THR A 109 16.49 9.49 8.60
C THR A 109 15.53 8.51 7.92
N CYS A 110 15.99 7.78 6.90
CA CYS A 110 15.21 6.74 6.24
C CYS A 110 14.85 5.62 7.22
N ARG A 111 15.81 5.16 8.05
CA ARG A 111 15.57 4.15 9.08
C ARG A 111 14.46 4.59 10.04
N TYR A 112 14.54 5.80 10.59
CA TYR A 112 13.48 6.31 11.48
C TYR A 112 12.13 6.44 10.78
N TYR A 113 12.11 6.85 9.52
CA TYR A 113 10.87 6.90 8.73
C TYR A 113 10.25 5.50 8.57
N ILE A 114 11.07 4.49 8.27
CA ILE A 114 10.65 3.09 8.22
C ILE A 114 10.13 2.65 9.61
N GLY A 115 10.82 3.01 10.69
CA GLY A 115 10.40 2.71 12.05
C GLY A 115 9.00 3.26 12.38
N GLY A 116 8.71 4.49 11.97
CA GLY A 116 7.37 5.09 12.09
C GLY A 116 6.30 4.33 11.30
N LEU A 117 6.56 4.01 10.03
CA LEU A 117 5.65 3.21 9.21
C LEU A 117 5.37 1.84 9.84
N LEU A 118 6.39 1.15 10.38
CA LEU A 118 6.24 -0.16 11.01
C LEU A 118 5.55 -0.08 12.37
N ALA A 119 5.75 0.99 13.13
CA ALA A 119 5.10 1.22 14.41
C ALA A 119 3.58 1.33 14.21
N HIS A 120 3.16 2.18 13.26
CA HIS A 120 1.77 2.53 12.99
C HIS A 120 1.09 1.68 11.90
N ALA A 121 1.78 0.67 11.35
CA ALA A 121 1.32 -0.14 10.22
C ALA A 121 -0.10 -0.72 10.39
N ARG A 122 -0.48 -1.08 11.62
CA ARG A 122 -1.82 -1.63 11.91
C ARG A 122 -2.91 -0.57 11.86
N ALA A 123 -2.67 0.62 12.41
CA ALA A 123 -3.59 1.76 12.33
C ALA A 123 -3.71 2.28 10.89
N LEU A 124 -2.58 2.35 10.17
CA LEU A 124 -2.53 2.76 8.77
C LEU A 124 -3.46 1.93 7.88
N CYS A 125 -3.62 0.63 8.12
CA CYS A 125 -4.51 -0.24 7.33
C CYS A 125 -5.96 0.26 7.28
N ALA A 126 -6.47 0.96 8.31
CA ALA A 126 -7.82 1.50 8.26
C ALA A 126 -7.99 2.56 7.15
N ILE A 127 -6.92 3.28 6.82
CA ILE A 127 -6.89 4.35 5.81
C ILE A 127 -6.40 3.80 4.46
N THR A 128 -5.36 2.97 4.47
CA THR A 128 -4.70 2.47 3.26
C THR A 128 -5.37 1.23 2.66
N ASN A 129 -6.24 0.56 3.42
CA ASN A 129 -6.96 -0.66 3.04
C ASN A 129 -8.42 -0.55 3.53
N PRO A 130 -9.20 0.43 3.01
CA PRO A 130 -10.38 0.93 3.71
C PRO A 130 -11.66 0.14 3.42
N THR A 131 -11.56 -1.00 2.74
CA THR A 131 -12.71 -1.84 2.39
C THR A 131 -12.55 -3.24 2.94
N THR A 132 -13.65 -3.93 3.22
CA THR A 132 -13.64 -5.35 3.59
C THR A 132 -12.96 -6.24 2.54
N ASN A 133 -13.02 -5.87 1.26
CA ASN A 133 -12.34 -6.60 0.18
C ASN A 133 -10.81 -6.45 0.23
N SER A 134 -10.29 -5.35 0.79
CA SER A 134 -8.85 -5.16 1.04
C SER A 134 -8.24 -6.31 1.83
N TYR A 135 -8.96 -6.79 2.84
CA TYR A 135 -8.52 -7.88 3.71
C TYR A 135 -8.70 -9.27 3.07
N ARG A 136 -9.33 -9.36 1.90
CA ARG A 136 -9.29 -10.56 1.04
C ARG A 136 -8.03 -10.60 0.16
N ARG A 137 -7.39 -9.44 -0.06
CA ARG A 137 -6.07 -9.33 -0.70
C ARG A 137 -4.95 -9.64 0.30
N LEU A 138 -5.03 -9.13 1.52
CA LEU A 138 -4.03 -9.30 2.57
C LEU A 138 -4.06 -10.71 3.20
N VAL A 139 -3.79 -11.72 2.38
CA VAL A 139 -3.65 -13.12 2.78
C VAL A 139 -2.33 -13.68 2.23
N PRO A 140 -1.68 -14.63 2.93
CA PRO A 140 -0.44 -15.23 2.45
C PRO A 140 -0.60 -15.88 1.05
N GLY A 141 0.46 -15.82 0.23
CA GLY A 141 0.56 -16.58 -1.03
C GLY A 141 0.32 -15.81 -2.33
N TYR A 142 -0.02 -14.52 -2.30
CA TYR A 142 -0.36 -13.72 -3.50
C TYR A 142 0.41 -12.39 -3.61
N GLU A 143 1.70 -12.38 -3.20
CA GLU A 143 2.59 -11.21 -3.18
C GLU A 143 2.13 -9.99 -2.35
N ALA A 144 1.01 -10.10 -1.62
CA ALA A 144 0.48 -9.06 -0.74
C ALA A 144 1.08 -9.19 0.68
N PRO A 145 1.65 -8.11 1.23
CA PRO A 145 2.30 -8.18 2.54
C PRO A 145 1.24 -8.37 3.64
N VAL A 146 1.43 -9.38 4.48
CA VAL A 146 0.63 -9.57 5.72
C VAL A 146 1.46 -9.40 6.98
N PHE A 147 2.77 -9.25 6.82
CA PHE A 147 3.74 -9.17 7.90
C PHE A 147 4.37 -7.78 7.96
N ILE A 148 4.53 -7.29 9.19
CA ILE A 148 5.13 -5.99 9.49
C ILE A 148 6.64 -6.21 9.64
N ALA A 149 7.36 -5.89 8.58
CA ALA A 149 8.81 -6.05 8.49
C ALA A 149 9.37 -5.15 7.39
N TRP A 150 10.67 -4.92 7.41
CA TRP A 150 11.35 -4.28 6.30
C TRP A 150 12.56 -5.09 5.84
N SER A 151 12.93 -4.94 4.57
CA SER A 151 14.15 -5.54 4.01
C SER A 151 14.49 -4.94 2.65
N LYS A 152 15.75 -5.07 2.23
CA LYS A 152 16.20 -4.78 0.88
C LYS A 152 15.68 -5.85 -0.09
N ALA A 153 14.99 -5.41 -1.14
CA ALA A 153 14.47 -6.26 -2.21
C ALA A 153 13.47 -7.39 -1.83
N ASN A 154 13.06 -7.56 -0.56
CA ASN A 154 12.12 -8.59 -0.14
C ASN A 154 10.65 -8.19 -0.40
N ARG A 155 9.91 -9.01 -1.16
CA ARG A 155 8.48 -8.79 -1.46
C ARG A 155 7.51 -9.33 -0.40
N SER A 156 8.00 -10.09 0.58
CA SER A 156 7.20 -10.63 1.69
C SER A 156 7.09 -9.68 2.90
N ALA A 157 7.85 -8.58 2.87
CA ALA A 157 7.83 -7.49 3.85
C ALA A 157 6.88 -6.36 3.40
N ASN A 158 6.27 -5.63 4.34
CA ASN A 158 5.41 -4.48 3.99
C ASN A 158 6.21 -3.23 3.58
N VAL A 159 7.44 -3.08 4.07
CA VAL A 159 8.39 -2.06 3.58
C VAL A 159 9.53 -2.73 2.81
N ARG A 160 9.65 -2.41 1.52
CA ARG A 160 10.75 -2.88 0.67
C ARG A 160 11.65 -1.71 0.30
N VAL A 161 12.97 -1.88 0.43
CA VAL A 161 13.94 -0.92 -0.13
C VAL A 161 14.45 -1.47 -1.47
N PRO A 162 14.17 -0.81 -2.61
CA PRO A 162 14.68 -1.22 -3.92
C PRO A 162 16.23 -1.23 -3.96
N PHE A 163 16.83 -2.40 -4.18
CA PHE A 163 18.29 -2.57 -4.16
C PHE A 163 18.98 -2.31 -5.51
N TYR A 164 18.25 -2.37 -6.63
CA TYR A 164 18.81 -2.30 -7.99
C TYR A 164 19.32 -0.91 -8.41
N HIS A 165 19.17 0.12 -7.58
CA HIS A 165 19.63 1.49 -7.83
C HIS A 165 20.83 1.89 -6.98
N ARG A 166 21.75 0.96 -6.75
CA ARG A 166 22.96 1.21 -5.95
C ARG A 166 23.75 2.42 -6.48
N GLY A 167 24.21 3.29 -5.59
CA GLY A 167 24.98 4.48 -5.94
C GLY A 167 24.21 5.57 -6.70
N ARG A 168 22.87 5.51 -6.71
CA ARG A 168 22.00 6.52 -7.35
C ARG A 168 21.17 7.27 -6.28
N PRO A 169 21.68 8.39 -5.73
CA PRO A 169 20.99 9.12 -4.66
C PRO A 169 19.56 9.52 -5.02
N ALA A 170 19.34 10.00 -6.25
CA ALA A 170 18.01 10.45 -6.69
C ALA A 170 16.97 9.32 -6.78
N ALA A 171 17.40 8.07 -6.97
CA ALA A 171 16.49 6.93 -7.08
C ALA A 171 16.20 6.24 -5.73
N LYS A 172 16.86 6.68 -4.64
CA LYS A 172 16.72 6.07 -3.32
C LYS A 172 15.35 6.36 -2.74
N ARG A 173 14.65 5.30 -2.36
CA ARG A 173 13.29 5.36 -1.82
C ARG A 173 12.99 4.10 -1.04
N LEU A 174 11.91 4.11 -0.28
CA LEU A 174 11.24 2.90 0.21
C LEU A 174 9.96 2.67 -0.59
N GLU A 175 9.50 1.43 -0.65
CA GLU A 175 8.22 1.01 -1.22
C GLU A 175 7.35 0.46 -0.08
N TYR A 176 6.28 1.16 0.26
CA TYR A 176 5.26 0.66 1.18
C TYR A 176 4.18 -0.09 0.39
N ARG A 177 4.12 -1.41 0.58
CA ARG A 177 3.38 -2.35 -0.31
C ARG A 177 1.96 -2.65 0.15
N THR A 178 1.63 -2.26 1.38
CA THR A 178 0.36 -2.54 2.03
C THR A 178 -0.85 -1.87 1.36
N PRO A 179 -0.81 -0.60 0.93
CA PRO A 179 -1.98 0.08 0.40
C PRO A 179 -2.57 -0.63 -0.82
N ASP A 180 -3.86 -0.44 -1.04
CA ASP A 180 -4.55 -0.86 -2.26
C ASP A 180 -5.35 0.28 -2.87
N SER A 181 -5.78 0.06 -4.12
CA SER A 181 -6.41 1.09 -4.94
C SER A 181 -7.88 1.37 -4.57
N ALA A 182 -8.42 0.75 -3.51
CA ALA A 182 -9.69 1.19 -2.94
C ALA A 182 -9.50 2.42 -2.03
N ALA A 183 -8.26 2.69 -1.61
CA ALA A 183 -7.95 3.83 -0.76
C ALA A 183 -8.14 5.18 -1.47
N ASN A 184 -8.57 6.16 -0.67
CA ASN A 184 -8.45 7.57 -1.05
C ASN A 184 -6.95 7.92 -0.99
N ILE A 185 -6.38 8.25 -2.14
CA ILE A 185 -4.93 8.47 -2.28
C ILE A 185 -4.45 9.67 -1.45
N TYR A 186 -5.24 10.75 -1.38
CA TYR A 186 -4.92 11.94 -0.58
C TYR A 186 -4.78 11.59 0.91
N LEU A 187 -5.72 10.83 1.46
CA LEU A 187 -5.67 10.38 2.85
C LEU A 187 -4.52 9.38 3.07
N THR A 188 -4.29 8.49 2.09
CA THR A 188 -3.21 7.49 2.14
C THR A 188 -1.86 8.16 2.24
N GLU A 189 -1.57 9.08 1.32
CA GLU A 189 -0.29 9.79 1.28
C GLU A 189 -0.05 10.64 2.52
N ALA A 190 -1.06 11.39 2.97
CA ALA A 190 -0.97 12.16 4.20
C ALA A 190 -0.71 11.27 5.42
N ALA A 191 -1.43 10.16 5.57
CA ALA A 191 -1.25 9.24 6.69
C ALA A 191 0.12 8.57 6.69
N LEU A 192 0.61 8.13 5.52
CA LEU A 192 1.94 7.52 5.38
C LEU A 192 3.05 8.52 5.67
N ALA A 193 2.93 9.76 5.16
CA ALA A 193 3.86 10.83 5.44
C ALA A 193 3.95 11.14 6.94
N LEU A 194 2.79 11.30 7.60
CA LEU A 194 2.74 11.58 9.03
C LEU A 194 3.29 10.44 9.88
N ALA A 195 3.01 9.17 9.53
CA ALA A 195 3.57 8.02 10.24
C ALA A 195 5.10 8.00 10.15
N GLY A 196 5.66 8.22 8.95
CA GLY A 196 7.10 8.27 8.77
C GLY A 196 7.75 9.48 9.46
N LEU A 197 7.10 10.65 9.43
CA LEU A 197 7.56 11.85 10.14
C LEU A 197 7.51 11.67 11.66
N ASP A 198 6.50 10.98 12.20
CA ASP A 198 6.46 10.64 13.63
C ASP A 198 7.64 9.74 14.02
N GLY A 199 7.97 8.76 13.17
CA GLY A 199 9.15 7.93 13.31
C GLY A 199 10.44 8.74 13.41
N ILE A 200 10.62 9.73 12.52
CA ILE A 200 11.76 10.66 12.56
C ILE A 200 11.75 11.49 13.86
N ARG A 201 10.62 12.08 14.21
CA ARG A 201 10.47 12.95 15.38
C ARG A 201 10.81 12.23 16.69
N ARG A 202 10.34 10.99 16.82
CA ARG A 202 10.55 10.15 18.02
C ARG A 202 11.78 9.25 17.92
N LYS A 203 12.52 9.30 16.81
CA LYS A 203 13.70 8.46 16.54
C LYS A 203 13.41 6.96 16.71
N ILE A 204 12.30 6.51 16.14
CA ILE A 204 11.86 5.11 16.24
C ILE A 204 12.77 4.27 15.34
N GLU A 205 13.66 3.47 15.93
CA GLU A 205 14.48 2.55 15.16
C GLU A 205 13.64 1.35 14.70
N PRO A 206 13.65 0.99 13.40
CA PRO A 206 12.98 -0.22 12.94
C PRO A 206 13.72 -1.46 13.49
N PRO A 207 13.02 -2.58 13.70
CA PRO A 207 13.68 -3.84 14.05
C PRO A 207 14.71 -4.24 12.98
N PRO A 208 15.64 -5.15 13.27
CA PRO A 208 16.55 -5.68 12.26
C PRO A 208 15.79 -6.17 11.01
N PRO A 209 16.33 -5.92 9.80
CA PRO A 209 15.65 -6.31 8.57
C PRO A 209 15.51 -7.83 8.46
N VAL A 210 14.41 -8.27 7.84
CA VAL A 210 14.10 -9.70 7.67
C VAL A 210 14.36 -10.12 6.22
N ASP A 211 15.55 -10.63 5.95
CA ASP A 211 16.02 -11.05 4.62
C ASP A 211 15.61 -12.49 4.24
N GLN A 212 14.51 -12.98 4.79
CA GLN A 212 13.94 -14.30 4.52
C GLN A 212 12.54 -14.13 3.92
N ASP A 213 12.11 -15.12 3.13
CA ASP A 213 10.72 -15.19 2.68
C ASP A 213 9.81 -15.44 3.90
N ILE A 214 9.16 -14.38 4.39
CA ILE A 214 8.39 -14.40 5.63
C ILE A 214 7.18 -15.34 5.52
N TYR A 215 6.67 -15.55 4.31
CA TYR A 215 5.58 -16.49 4.04
C TYR A 215 5.96 -17.94 4.35
N LYS A 216 7.24 -18.29 4.23
CA LYS A 216 7.76 -19.65 4.49
C LYS A 216 8.21 -19.88 5.93
N LEU A 217 8.22 -18.83 6.75
CA LEU A 217 8.60 -18.96 8.15
C LEU A 217 7.51 -19.64 8.96
N THR A 218 7.89 -20.36 10.01
CA THR A 218 6.95 -20.86 11.00
C THR A 218 6.48 -19.71 11.90
N PRO A 219 5.30 -19.83 12.54
CA PRO A 219 4.85 -18.84 13.53
C PRO A 219 5.87 -18.60 14.66
N ALA A 220 6.54 -19.67 15.13
CA ALA A 220 7.59 -19.57 16.14
C ALA A 220 8.77 -18.72 15.65
N ARG A 221 9.25 -18.97 14.42
CA ARG A 221 10.35 -18.20 13.84
C ARG A 221 9.98 -16.73 13.60
N ARG A 222 8.75 -16.45 13.19
CA ARG A 222 8.24 -15.07 13.08
C ARG A 222 8.28 -14.35 14.42
N LYS A 223 7.82 -15.01 15.48
CA LYS A 223 7.83 -14.46 16.85
C LYS A 223 9.25 -14.17 17.34
N GLU A 224 10.20 -15.08 17.10
CA GLU A 224 11.63 -14.86 17.43
C GLU A 224 12.22 -13.63 16.73
N LEU A 225 11.82 -13.39 15.49
CA LEU A 225 12.26 -12.23 14.69
C LEU A 225 11.46 -10.95 15.00
N GLY A 226 10.51 -10.99 15.94
CA GLY A 226 9.66 -9.85 16.27
C GLY A 226 8.69 -9.44 15.16
N VAL A 227 8.41 -10.34 14.20
CA VAL A 227 7.52 -10.07 13.08
C VAL A 227 6.07 -10.07 13.55
N ARG A 228 5.42 -8.91 13.48
CA ARG A 228 4.00 -8.73 13.76
C ARG A 228 3.17 -8.92 12.49
N GLU A 229 1.87 -9.09 12.64
CA GLU A 229 0.92 -9.25 11.53
C GLU A 229 0.08 -7.97 11.35
N LEU A 230 -0.29 -7.68 10.11
CA LEU A 230 -1.30 -6.66 9.78
C LEU A 230 -2.69 -7.14 10.23
N PRO A 231 -3.67 -6.23 10.39
CA PRO A 231 -5.03 -6.63 10.73
C PRO A 231 -5.62 -7.57 9.69
N GLY A 232 -6.37 -8.59 10.14
CA GLY A 232 -7.05 -9.57 9.29
C GLY A 232 -8.44 -9.12 8.83
N SER A 233 -8.93 -7.97 9.31
CA SER A 233 -10.23 -7.41 8.94
C SER A 233 -10.27 -5.89 9.02
N LEU A 234 -11.23 -5.27 8.32
CA LEU A 234 -11.47 -3.83 8.40
C LEU A 234 -11.81 -3.40 9.82
N GLY A 235 -12.59 -4.19 10.56
CA GLY A 235 -12.94 -3.90 11.94
C GLY A 235 -11.73 -3.84 12.86
N GLU A 236 -10.85 -4.83 12.78
CA GLU A 236 -9.61 -4.85 13.57
C GLU A 236 -8.70 -3.64 13.23
N ALA A 237 -8.62 -3.26 11.95
CA ALA A 237 -7.87 -2.08 11.55
C ALA A 237 -8.47 -0.79 12.11
N LEU A 238 -9.81 -0.67 12.14
CA LEU A 238 -10.50 0.48 12.74
C LEU A 238 -10.32 0.56 14.26
N ASP A 239 -10.20 -0.58 14.95
CA ASP A 239 -9.82 -0.62 16.37
C ASP A 239 -8.38 -0.18 16.56
N CYS A 240 -7.46 -0.62 15.69
CA CYS A 240 -6.07 -0.18 15.74
C CYS A 240 -5.95 1.32 15.46
N LEU A 241 -6.71 1.87 14.52
CA LEU A 241 -6.77 3.31 14.25
C LEU A 241 -7.30 4.06 15.48
N ALA A 242 -8.34 3.55 16.14
CA ALA A 242 -8.87 4.16 17.37
C ALA A 242 -7.78 4.25 18.46
N SER A 243 -6.98 3.20 18.63
CA SER A 243 -5.96 3.16 19.69
C SER A 243 -4.64 3.83 19.32
N ASP A 244 -4.39 4.12 18.04
CA ASP A 244 -3.12 4.66 17.53
C ASP A 244 -3.38 5.64 16.39
N HIS A 245 -3.97 6.80 16.70
CA HIS A 245 -4.22 7.87 15.72
C HIS A 245 -3.48 9.19 16.03
N GLU A 246 -2.83 9.31 17.19
CA GLU A 246 -2.19 10.58 17.60
C GLU A 246 -1.14 11.07 16.59
N PHE A 247 -0.48 10.17 15.86
CA PHE A 247 0.47 10.53 14.81
C PHE A 247 -0.17 11.29 13.64
N LEU A 248 -1.50 11.19 13.46
CA LEU A 248 -2.27 11.84 12.41
C LEU A 248 -2.71 13.27 12.78
N ALA A 249 -2.68 13.63 14.06
CA ALA A 249 -3.17 14.91 14.57
C ALA A 249 -2.66 16.18 13.83
N PRO A 250 -1.45 16.20 13.23
CA PRO A 250 -1.01 17.37 12.46
C PRO A 250 -1.85 17.70 11.21
N ALA A 251 -2.60 16.73 10.63
CA ALA A 251 -3.42 16.98 9.44
C ALA A 251 -4.85 16.42 9.53
N PHE A 252 -5.13 15.51 10.47
CA PHE A 252 -6.43 14.89 10.65
C PHE A 252 -7.01 15.35 11.97
N SER A 253 -8.18 16.00 11.93
CA SER A 253 -8.92 16.31 13.16
C SER A 253 -9.58 15.06 13.72
N ASP A 254 -9.76 15.03 15.05
CA ASP A 254 -10.47 13.93 15.72
C ASP A 254 -11.87 13.71 15.14
N SER A 255 -12.58 14.80 14.80
CA SER A 255 -13.89 14.73 14.16
C SER A 255 -13.86 14.02 12.80
N VAL A 256 -12.84 14.28 11.97
CA VAL A 256 -12.68 13.62 10.67
C VAL A 256 -12.38 12.13 10.87
N LEU A 257 -11.52 11.80 11.83
CA LEU A 257 -11.17 10.40 12.12
C LEU A 257 -12.35 9.63 12.69
N GLU A 258 -13.14 10.23 13.57
CA GLU A 258 -14.33 9.60 14.14
C GLU A 258 -15.39 9.36 13.06
N THR A 259 -15.76 10.39 12.29
CA THR A 259 -16.71 10.24 11.17
C THR A 259 -16.22 9.22 10.15
N TYR A 260 -14.92 9.21 9.82
CA TYR A 260 -14.35 8.21 8.94
C TYR A 260 -14.54 6.78 9.51
N ARG A 261 -14.26 6.59 10.79
CA ARG A 261 -14.42 5.29 11.47
C ARG A 261 -15.88 4.85 11.49
N GLU A 262 -16.82 5.74 11.80
CA GLU A 262 -18.26 5.46 11.78
C GLU A 262 -18.73 4.97 10.41
N ILE A 263 -18.38 5.69 9.34
CA ILE A 263 -18.72 5.31 7.96
C ILE A 263 -18.17 3.91 7.63
N LYS A 264 -16.91 3.64 7.97
CA LYS A 264 -16.27 2.35 7.68
C LYS A 264 -16.79 1.20 8.53
N ARG A 265 -17.21 1.47 9.77
CA ARG A 265 -17.91 0.50 10.62
C ARG A 265 -19.26 0.12 10.01
N GLU A 266 -20.02 1.09 9.54
CA GLU A 266 -21.30 0.84 8.88
C GLU A 266 -21.11 0.02 7.59
N GLU A 267 -20.16 0.39 6.72
CA GLU A 267 -19.82 -0.39 5.52
C GLU A 267 -19.48 -1.87 5.84
N GLN A 268 -18.70 -2.08 6.90
CA GLN A 268 -18.36 -3.43 7.37
C GLN A 268 -19.59 -4.18 7.89
N LEU A 269 -20.38 -3.54 8.75
CA LEU A 269 -21.57 -4.12 9.34
C LEU A 269 -22.55 -4.57 8.26
N GLN A 270 -22.78 -3.72 7.27
CA GLN A 270 -23.63 -4.04 6.13
C GLN A 270 -23.16 -5.34 5.44
N LEU A 271 -21.87 -5.49 5.15
CA LEU A 271 -21.40 -6.74 4.54
C LEU A 271 -21.59 -7.95 5.46
N ASN A 272 -21.29 -7.81 6.75
CA ASN A 272 -21.39 -8.91 7.73
C ASN A 272 -22.83 -9.42 7.92
N LEU A 273 -23.84 -8.57 7.73
CA LEU A 273 -25.26 -8.94 7.86
C LEU A 273 -25.81 -9.71 6.65
N ARG A 274 -25.04 -9.87 5.57
CA ARG A 274 -25.46 -10.54 4.34
C ARG A 274 -24.89 -11.96 4.32
N PRO A 275 -25.75 -13.01 4.35
CA PRO A 275 -25.29 -14.39 4.20
C PRO A 275 -24.45 -14.56 2.93
N HIS A 276 -23.28 -15.17 3.06
CA HIS A 276 -22.35 -15.32 1.94
C HIS A 276 -22.63 -16.65 1.19
N PRO A 277 -22.58 -16.71 -0.15
CA PRO A 277 -22.85 -17.95 -0.89
C PRO A 277 -22.00 -19.16 -0.46
N TYR A 278 -20.75 -18.92 -0.02
CA TYR A 278 -19.89 -19.97 0.54
C TYR A 278 -20.45 -20.58 1.83
N GLU A 279 -21.21 -19.84 2.65
CA GLU A 279 -21.82 -20.36 3.87
C GLU A 279 -22.88 -21.41 3.56
N PHE A 280 -23.66 -21.24 2.49
CA PHE A 280 -24.59 -22.27 2.02
C PHE A 280 -23.84 -23.56 1.65
N TYR A 281 -22.73 -23.46 0.93
CA TYR A 281 -21.90 -24.63 0.63
C TYR A 281 -21.37 -25.34 1.89
N ARG A 282 -21.15 -24.60 2.99
CA ARG A 282 -20.56 -25.14 4.22
C ARG A 282 -21.58 -25.62 5.25
N TYR A 283 -22.76 -25.01 5.28
CA TYR A 283 -23.67 -25.09 6.42
C TYR A 283 -25.15 -25.28 6.04
N LEU A 284 -25.49 -25.48 4.76
CA LEU A 284 -26.89 -25.62 4.33
C LEU A 284 -27.61 -26.80 5.00
N ASP A 285 -26.88 -27.87 5.31
CA ASP A 285 -27.40 -29.14 5.84
C ASP A 285 -27.09 -29.36 7.33
N VAL A 286 -26.69 -28.31 8.06
CA VAL A 286 -26.53 -28.37 9.53
C VAL A 286 -27.86 -28.63 10.21
#